data_AF-A0A2S7Y9T5-F1
#
_entry.id   AF-A0A2S7Y9T5-F1
#
_cell.length_a   1.000
_cell.length_b   1.000
_cell.length_c   1.000
_cell.angle_alpha   90.00
_cell.angle_beta   90.00
_cell.angle_gamma   90.00
#
_symmetry.space_group_name_H-M   'P 1'
#
loop_
_entity.id
_entity.type
_entity.pdbx_description
1 polymer ?
#
loop_
_entity_poly.entity_id
_entity_poly.type
_entity_poly.pdbx_seq_one_letter_code
_entity_poly.pdbx_strand_id
1 'polypeptide(L)'
;MDRPQPASSNLMETHNRLVAAILTHYRTLMMLATVQAEDDQESATPEATAVAGIAMKMEFDGLYSSVKELLTLSRKIKELWVFGALGQQDPSREARGAQIEHDVAQAAEMLNGIEETRMRALAEGHGGTWRPLRREDVQALQALAGKQ
;
A
#
# COMPACT_ATOMS: atom_id res chain seq x y z
N MET A 1 -17.72 2.58 -6.19
CA MET A 1 -17.75 3.01 -4.77
C MET A 1 -16.64 2.27 -4.05
N ASP A 2 -15.39 2.67 -4.31
CA ASP A 2 -14.25 2.17 -3.52
C ASP A 2 -14.20 2.97 -2.23
N ARG A 3 -14.70 2.36 -1.16
CA ARG A 3 -14.61 2.92 0.18
C ARG A 3 -13.13 2.90 0.57
N PRO A 4 -12.47 4.04 0.87
CA PRO A 4 -11.11 4.00 1.38
C PRO A 4 -11.12 3.22 2.69
N GLN A 5 -10.47 2.06 2.68
CA GLN A 5 -10.37 1.17 3.82
C GLN A 5 -9.71 1.96 4.98
N PRO A 6 -10.30 1.96 6.18
CA PRO A 6 -9.77 2.79 7.26
C PRO A 6 -8.38 2.28 7.63
N ALA A 7 -7.38 3.17 7.55
CA ALA A 7 -5.99 2.86 7.86
C ALA A 7 -5.80 2.25 9.27
N SER A 8 -6.76 2.45 10.19
CA SER A 8 -6.81 1.83 11.51
C SER A 8 -6.91 0.30 11.47
N SER A 9 -7.59 -0.27 10.48
CA SER A 9 -7.73 -1.73 10.32
C SER A 9 -6.37 -2.40 10.09
N ASN A 10 -5.50 -1.76 9.30
CA ASN A 10 -4.16 -2.25 9.01
C ASN A 10 -3.22 -2.11 10.22
N LEU A 11 -3.34 -1.04 11.01
CA LEU A 11 -2.49 -0.83 12.19
C LEU A 11 -2.74 -1.90 13.27
N MET A 12 -4.00 -2.22 13.56
CA MET A 12 -4.35 -3.23 14.57
C MET A 12 -3.96 -4.64 14.11
N GLU A 13 -4.16 -4.96 12.84
CA GLU A 13 -3.71 -6.22 12.25
C GLU A 13 -2.18 -6.35 12.32
N THR A 14 -1.45 -5.29 11.97
CA THR A 14 0.01 -5.25 12.07
C THR A 14 0.48 -5.40 13.51
N HIS A 15 -0.16 -4.73 14.47
CA HIS A 15 0.13 -4.89 15.90
C HIS A 15 -0.03 -6.35 16.34
N ASN A 16 -1.17 -6.97 16.05
CA ASN A 16 -1.45 -8.33 16.48
C ASN A 16 -0.49 -9.34 15.84
N ARG A 17 -0.15 -9.16 14.56
CA ARG A 17 0.87 -9.94 13.86
C ARG A 17 2.22 -9.86 14.57
N LEU A 18 2.65 -8.65 14.95
CA LEU A 18 3.93 -8.43 15.62
C LEU A 18 3.98 -9.03 17.02
N VAL A 19 2.92 -8.86 17.81
CA VAL A 19 2.82 -9.49 19.14
C VAL A 19 2.85 -11.01 19.03
N ALA A 20 2.13 -11.59 18.07
CA ALA A 20 2.15 -13.03 17.82
C ALA A 20 3.55 -13.51 17.43
N ALA A 21 4.27 -12.77 16.58
CA ALA A 21 5.63 -13.10 16.19
C ALA A 21 6.60 -13.07 17.38
N ILE A 22 6.55 -12.02 18.21
CA ILE A 22 7.37 -11.89 19.43
C ILE A 22 7.15 -13.09 20.37
N LEU A 23 5.87 -13.42 20.65
CA LEU A 23 5.53 -14.54 21.52
C LEU A 23 5.97 -15.89 20.93
N THR A 24 5.87 -16.05 19.61
CA THR A 24 6.31 -17.27 18.91
C THR A 24 7.82 -17.43 19.02
N HIS A 25 8.60 -16.40 18.68
CA HIS A 25 10.07 -16.43 18.81
C HIS A 25 10.50 -16.70 20.24
N TYR A 26 9.87 -16.06 21.23
CA TYR A 26 10.17 -16.29 22.64
C TYR A 26 9.89 -17.74 23.07
N ARG A 27 8.76 -18.30 22.64
CA ARG A 27 8.43 -19.71 22.91
C ARG A 27 9.47 -20.65 22.28
N THR A 28 9.85 -20.42 21.03
CA THR A 28 10.85 -21.24 20.34
C THR A 28 12.20 -21.15 21.03
N LEU A 29 12.63 -19.96 21.45
CA LEU A 29 13.85 -19.76 22.24
C LEU A 29 13.83 -20.56 23.54
N MET A 30 12.71 -20.54 24.28
CA MET A 30 12.59 -21.34 25.50
C MET A 30 12.65 -22.83 25.20
N MET A 31 11.96 -23.33 24.16
CA MET A 31 12.06 -24.74 23.78
C MET A 31 13.48 -25.15 23.40
N LEU A 32 14.19 -24.33 22.61
CA LEU A 32 15.58 -24.61 22.24
C LEU A 32 16.51 -24.64 23.46
N ALA A 33 16.30 -23.73 24.41
CA ALA A 33 17.08 -23.68 25.64
C ALA A 33 16.78 -24.85 26.60
N THR A 34 15.53 -25.27 26.72
CA THR A 34 15.15 -26.37 27.63
C THR A 34 15.48 -27.73 27.05
N VAL A 35 15.35 -27.94 25.74
CA VAL A 35 15.74 -29.19 25.07
C VAL A 35 17.23 -29.43 25.23
N GLN A 36 18.06 -28.39 25.13
CA GLN A 36 19.51 -28.50 25.41
C GLN A 36 19.82 -28.86 26.87
N ALA A 37 19.00 -28.43 27.83
CA ALA A 37 19.20 -28.71 29.25
C ALA A 37 18.75 -30.12 29.68
N GLU A 38 17.76 -30.70 28.99
CA GLU A 38 17.23 -32.04 29.28
C GLU A 38 18.07 -33.16 28.64
N ASP A 39 18.68 -32.92 27.47
CA ASP A 39 19.49 -33.91 26.73
C ASP A 39 20.93 -34.07 27.25
N ASP A 40 21.33 -33.25 28.23
CA ASP A 40 22.67 -33.18 28.82
C ASP A 40 23.04 -34.45 29.63
N GLN A 41 22.13 -35.44 29.71
CA GLN A 41 22.29 -36.61 30.56
C GLN A 41 22.50 -37.94 29.81
N GLU A 42 22.21 -38.06 28.51
CA GLU A 42 22.45 -39.35 27.81
C GLU A 42 22.68 -39.34 26.28
N SER A 43 22.38 -38.27 25.51
CA SER A 43 22.49 -38.37 24.03
C SER A 43 22.67 -37.08 23.21
N ALA A 44 23.14 -35.96 23.78
CA ALA A 44 23.40 -34.74 23.02
C ALA A 44 24.61 -34.90 22.06
N THR A 45 24.35 -35.08 20.76
CA THR A 45 25.41 -35.04 19.75
C THR A 45 25.93 -33.60 19.55
N PRO A 46 27.23 -33.39 19.33
CA PRO A 46 27.79 -32.05 19.12
C PRO A 46 27.17 -31.33 17.91
N GLU A 47 26.73 -32.08 16.90
CA GLU A 47 25.99 -31.56 15.75
C GLU A 47 24.61 -31.01 16.16
N ALA A 48 23.86 -31.72 17.01
CA ALA A 48 22.56 -31.25 17.49
C ALA A 48 22.69 -29.98 18.33
N THR A 49 23.73 -29.89 19.16
CA THR A 49 24.02 -28.69 19.97
C THR A 49 24.35 -27.49 19.10
N ALA A 50 25.15 -27.67 18.04
CA ALA A 50 25.48 -26.61 17.10
C ALA A 50 24.25 -26.11 16.32
N VAL A 51 23.38 -27.03 15.87
CA VAL A 51 22.12 -26.68 15.17
C VAL A 51 21.19 -25.88 16.09
N ALA A 52 21.05 -26.31 17.34
CA ALA A 52 20.24 -25.59 18.33
C ALA A 52 20.80 -24.18 18.62
N GLY A 53 22.14 -24.01 18.67
CA GLY A 53 22.76 -22.69 18.78
C GLY A 53 22.49 -21.78 17.57
N ILE A 54 22.54 -22.30 16.35
CA ILE A 54 22.20 -21.56 15.12
C ILE A 54 20.72 -21.17 15.12
N ALA A 55 19.83 -22.11 15.46
CA ALA A 55 18.40 -21.85 15.55
C ALA A 55 18.10 -20.78 16.60
N MET A 56 18.74 -20.84 17.77
CA MET A 56 18.57 -19.85 18.83
C MET A 56 18.97 -18.45 18.36
N LYS A 57 20.09 -18.32 17.65
CA LYS A 57 20.50 -17.03 17.06
C LYS A 57 19.48 -16.49 16.06
N MET A 58 18.96 -17.34 15.18
CA MET A 58 17.96 -16.96 14.19
C MET A 58 16.65 -16.47 14.86
N GLU A 59 16.21 -17.14 15.92
CA GLU A 59 15.04 -16.73 16.70
C GLU A 59 15.27 -15.40 17.43
N PHE A 60 16.47 -15.14 17.95
CA PHE A 60 16.83 -13.83 18.53
C PHE A 60 16.79 -12.71 17.49
N ASP A 61 17.32 -12.94 16.28
CA ASP A 61 17.28 -11.98 15.19
C ASP A 61 15.83 -11.68 14.76
N GLY A 62 14.98 -12.71 14.67
CA GLY A 62 13.55 -12.58 14.39
C GLY A 62 12.78 -11.81 15.47
N LEU A 63 13.06 -12.11 16.75
CA LEU A 63 12.52 -11.40 17.91
C LEU A 63 12.90 -9.91 17.87
N TYR A 64 14.19 -9.62 17.66
CA TYR A 64 14.70 -8.25 17.60
C TYR A 64 14.08 -7.46 16.45
N SER A 65 13.93 -8.08 15.28
CA SER A 65 13.25 -7.47 14.13
C SER A 65 11.78 -7.16 14.45
N SER A 66 11.06 -8.10 15.06
CA SER A 66 9.65 -7.93 15.43
C SER A 66 9.46 -6.78 16.45
N VAL A 67 10.37 -6.65 17.43
CA VAL A 67 10.36 -5.53 18.39
C VAL A 67 10.66 -4.19 17.69
N LYS A 68 11.61 -4.15 16.75
CA LYS A 68 11.87 -2.94 15.96
C LYS A 68 10.68 -2.51 15.11
N GLU A 69 10.01 -3.46 14.46
CA GLU A 69 8.78 -3.19 13.70
C GLU A 69 7.67 -2.65 14.61
N LEU A 70 7.55 -3.19 15.83
CA LEU A 70 6.58 -2.71 16.82
C LEU A 70 6.89 -1.27 17.28
N LEU A 71 8.17 -0.95 17.52
CA LEU A 71 8.60 0.43 17.82
C LEU A 71 8.31 1.37 16.66
N THR A 72 8.55 0.92 15.42
CA THR A 72 8.25 1.69 14.21
C THR A 72 6.74 1.94 14.08
N LEU A 73 5.91 0.92 14.36
CA LEU A 73 4.46 1.06 14.40
C LEU A 73 4.02 2.07 15.47
N SER A 74 4.62 2.00 16.66
CA SER A 74 4.34 2.95 17.75
C SER A 74 4.68 4.39 17.36
N ARG A 75 5.78 4.60 16.61
CA ARG A 75 6.16 5.90 16.07
C ARG A 75 5.12 6.40 15.08
N LYS A 76 4.71 5.56 14.12
CA LYS A 76 3.65 5.91 13.15
C LYS A 76 2.34 6.29 13.84
N ILE A 77 1.92 5.54 14.86
CA ILE A 77 0.73 5.87 15.65
C ILE A 77 0.90 7.23 16.33
N LYS A 78 2.02 7.48 17.00
CA LYS A 78 2.30 8.78 17.64
C LYS A 78 2.34 9.92 16.62
N GLU A 79 2.91 9.71 15.44
CA GLU A 79 2.88 10.69 14.35
C GLU A 79 1.45 10.99 13.89
N LEU A 80 0.58 9.98 13.77
CA LEU A 80 -0.84 10.18 13.50
C LEU A 80 -1.57 10.95 14.62
N TRP A 81 -1.15 10.78 15.88
CA TRP A 81 -1.70 11.56 17.00
C TRP A 81 -1.21 13.00 17.02
N VAL A 82 0.07 13.24 16.74
CA VAL A 82 0.71 14.56 16.80
C VAL A 82 0.34 15.41 15.58
N PHE A 83 0.31 14.80 14.39
CA PHE A 83 0.02 15.49 13.13
C PHE A 83 -1.43 15.30 12.66
N GLY A 84 -2.23 14.53 13.39
CA GLY A 84 -3.61 14.17 13.02
C GLY A 84 -3.69 13.17 11.87
N ALA A 85 -4.91 12.80 11.47
CA ALA A 85 -5.15 12.13 10.19
C ALA A 85 -4.60 13.05 9.09
N LEU A 86 -3.62 12.56 8.31
CA LEU A 86 -2.93 13.27 7.23
C LEU A 86 -3.80 14.36 6.59
N GLY A 87 -3.61 15.62 6.99
CA GLY A 87 -4.17 16.79 6.30
C GLY A 87 -5.46 17.41 6.86
N GLN A 88 -6.00 17.01 8.02
CA GLN A 88 -7.19 17.69 8.58
C GLN A 88 -6.91 19.02 9.30
N GLN A 89 -5.67 19.29 9.69
CA GLN A 89 -5.31 20.55 10.39
C GLN A 89 -4.73 21.63 9.46
N ASP A 90 -4.65 21.38 8.15
CA ASP A 90 -4.26 22.41 7.18
C ASP A 90 -5.52 22.96 6.47
N PRO A 91 -6.14 24.05 6.98
CA PRO A 91 -7.28 24.69 6.32
C PRO A 91 -6.95 25.19 4.91
N SER A 92 -5.67 25.33 4.55
CA SER A 92 -5.23 25.66 3.20
C SER A 92 -5.32 24.49 2.23
N ARG A 93 -5.48 23.25 2.70
CA ARG A 93 -5.43 22.06 1.83
C ARG A 93 -6.75 21.81 1.10
N GLU A 94 -7.90 21.99 1.75
CA GLU A 94 -9.20 21.93 1.07
C GLU A 94 -9.29 23.02 0.01
N ALA A 95 -8.87 24.24 0.34
CA ALA A 95 -8.78 25.35 -0.60
C ALA A 95 -7.82 25.05 -1.77
N ARG A 96 -6.65 24.45 -1.49
CA ARG A 96 -5.72 24.00 -2.55
C ARG A 96 -6.28 22.84 -3.38
N GLY A 97 -7.03 21.92 -2.78
CA GLY A 97 -7.69 20.82 -3.48
C GLY A 97 -8.72 21.34 -4.47
N ALA A 98 -9.60 22.23 -4.01
CA ALA A 98 -10.58 22.90 -4.87
C ALA A 98 -9.90 23.73 -5.98
N GLN A 99 -8.80 24.42 -5.65
CA GLN A 99 -8.01 25.16 -6.65
C GLN A 99 -7.39 24.22 -7.69
N ILE A 100 -6.81 23.09 -7.27
CA ILE A 100 -6.21 22.12 -8.18
C ILE A 100 -7.29 21.51 -9.08
N GLU A 101 -8.45 21.15 -8.54
CA GLU A 101 -9.57 20.63 -9.35
C GLU A 101 -10.04 21.65 -10.39
N HIS A 102 -10.15 22.92 -9.99
CA HIS A 102 -10.48 24.02 -10.89
C HIS A 102 -9.42 24.19 -12.00
N ASP A 103 -8.14 24.22 -11.62
CA ASP A 103 -7.03 24.41 -12.55
C ASP A 103 -6.90 23.22 -13.52
N VAL A 104 -7.14 21.99 -13.04
CA VAL A 104 -7.17 20.78 -13.88
C VAL A 104 -8.35 20.83 -14.86
N ALA A 105 -9.54 21.27 -14.42
CA ALA A 105 -10.68 21.43 -15.30
C ALA A 105 -10.41 22.48 -16.40
N GLN A 106 -9.81 23.61 -16.03
CA GLN A 106 -9.43 24.66 -16.97
C GLN A 106 -8.36 24.19 -17.96
N ALA A 107 -7.34 23.46 -17.48
CA ALA A 107 -6.30 22.88 -18.33
C ALA A 107 -6.88 21.85 -19.31
N ALA A 108 -7.82 21.01 -18.86
CA ALA A 108 -8.52 20.07 -19.71
C ALA A 108 -9.37 20.76 -20.79
N GLU A 109 -10.07 21.84 -20.44
CA GLU A 109 -10.85 22.62 -21.40
C GLU A 109 -9.96 23.27 -22.47
N MET A 110 -8.85 23.89 -22.07
CA MET A 110 -7.88 24.46 -23.00
C MET A 110 -7.30 23.39 -23.95
N LEU A 111 -6.93 22.23 -23.40
CA LEU A 111 -6.40 21.13 -24.20
C LEU A 111 -7.45 20.61 -25.20
N ASN A 112 -8.68 20.39 -24.74
CA ASN A 112 -9.79 19.97 -25.60
C ASN A 112 -10.07 21.00 -26.70
N GLY A 113 -10.00 22.31 -26.40
CA GLY A 113 -10.18 23.37 -27.39
C GLY A 113 -9.09 23.41 -28.47
N ILE A 114 -7.83 23.16 -28.07
CA ILE A 114 -6.69 23.03 -29.00
C ILE A 114 -6.89 21.81 -29.90
N GLU A 115 -7.24 20.66 -29.31
CA GLU A 115 -7.51 19.43 -30.05
C GLU A 115 -8.68 19.59 -31.02
N GLU A 116 -9.80 20.18 -30.58
CA GLU A 116 -10.97 20.45 -31.40
C GLU A 116 -10.61 21.33 -32.60
N THR A 117 -9.87 22.43 -32.37
CA THR A 117 -9.47 23.35 -33.44
C THR A 117 -8.59 22.64 -34.47
N ARG A 118 -7.60 21.87 -34.00
CA ARG A 118 -6.69 21.11 -34.87
C ARG A 118 -7.45 20.04 -35.65
N MET A 119 -8.38 19.34 -35.01
CA MET A 119 -9.11 18.25 -35.62
C MET A 119 -10.16 18.72 -36.61
N ARG A 120 -10.81 19.85 -36.33
CA ARG A 120 -11.70 20.53 -37.26
C ARG A 120 -10.96 20.97 -38.52
N ALA A 121 -9.81 21.63 -38.36
CA ALA A 121 -8.98 22.05 -39.50
C ALA A 121 -8.51 20.86 -40.36
N LEU A 122 -8.15 19.73 -39.73
CA LEU A 122 -7.79 18.51 -40.46
C LEU A 122 -8.98 17.93 -41.22
N ALA A 123 -10.14 17.83 -40.58
CA ALA A 123 -11.34 17.29 -41.22
C ALA A 123 -11.76 18.15 -42.42
N GLU A 124 -11.83 19.46 -42.25
CA GLU A 124 -12.19 20.40 -43.31
C GLU A 124 -11.18 20.37 -44.47
N GLY A 125 -9.87 20.26 -44.18
CA GLY A 125 -8.82 20.14 -45.19
C GLY A 125 -8.90 18.88 -46.05
N HIS A 126 -9.62 17.85 -45.60
CA HIS A 126 -9.85 16.60 -46.34
C HIS A 126 -11.32 16.40 -46.76
N GLY A 127 -12.14 17.46 -46.70
CA GLY A 127 -13.55 17.42 -47.13
C GLY A 127 -14.52 16.74 -46.15
N GLY A 128 -14.10 16.51 -44.91
CA GLY A 128 -14.90 15.96 -43.83
C GLY A 128 -15.39 17.01 -42.83
N THR A 129 -16.27 16.61 -41.91
CA THR A 129 -16.73 17.46 -40.79
C THR A 129 -16.37 16.79 -39.48
N TRP A 130 -15.64 17.51 -38.62
CA TRP A 130 -15.31 17.02 -37.29
C TRP A 130 -16.51 17.10 -36.35
N ARG A 131 -16.72 16.07 -35.53
CA ARG A 131 -17.71 16.05 -34.44
C ARG A 131 -17.10 15.39 -33.20
N PRO A 132 -17.35 15.92 -32.00
CA PRO A 132 -16.89 15.31 -30.76
C PRO A 132 -17.58 13.96 -30.55
N LEU A 133 -16.80 12.96 -30.14
CA LEU A 133 -17.28 11.60 -29.93
C LEU A 133 -18.08 11.52 -28.63
N ARG A 134 -19.40 11.30 -28.72
CA ARG A 134 -20.23 11.12 -27.53
C ARG A 134 -20.14 9.68 -27.04
N ARG A 135 -20.46 9.46 -25.77
CA ARG A 135 -20.46 8.12 -25.16
C ARG A 135 -21.39 7.15 -25.90
N GLU A 136 -22.48 7.65 -26.46
CA GLU A 136 -23.44 6.92 -27.29
C GLU A 136 -22.80 6.50 -28.63
N ASP A 137 -21.98 7.36 -29.23
CA ASP A 137 -21.26 7.07 -30.48
C ASP A 137 -20.19 5.98 -30.24
N VAL A 138 -19.53 5.99 -29.09
CA VAL A 138 -18.56 4.95 -28.70
C VAL A 138 -19.25 3.59 -28.54
N GLN A 139 -20.42 3.55 -27.90
CA GLN A 139 -21.20 2.33 -27.73
C GLN A 139 -21.73 1.80 -29.08
N ALA A 140 -22.18 2.69 -29.96
CA ALA A 140 -22.61 2.33 -31.31
C ALA A 140 -21.46 1.78 -32.17
N LEU A 141 -20.28 2.39 -32.09
CA LEU A 141 -19.06 1.93 -32.79
C LEU A 141 -18.57 0.57 -32.26
N GLN A 142 -18.63 0.35 -30.94
CA GLN A 142 -18.29 -0.94 -30.32
C GLN A 142 -19.27 -2.05 -30.73
N ALA A 143 -20.57 -1.75 -30.82
CA ALA A 143 -21.59 -2.69 -31.27
C ALA A 143 -21.46 -3.05 -32.77
N LEU A 144 -20.90 -2.14 -33.59
CA LEU A 144 -20.58 -2.39 -35.00
C LEU A 144 -19.29 -3.19 -35.16
N ALA A 145 -18.27 -2.94 -34.33
CA ALA A 145 -17.00 -3.66 -34.36
C ALA A 145 -17.09 -5.12 -33.86
N GLY A 146 -18.02 -5.42 -32.96
CA GLY A 146 -18.26 -6.78 -32.45
C GLY A 146 -19.11 -7.69 -33.36
N LYS A 147 -19.44 -7.24 -34.59
CA LYS A 147 -20.25 -7.99 -35.58
C LYS A 147 -19.45 -8.50 -36.78
N GLN A 148 -18.12 -8.45 -36.74
CA GLN A 148 -17.24 -9.08 -37.74
C GLN A 148 -16.72 -10.43 -37.27
#